data_AF-I3X918-F1
#
_entry.id   AF-I3X918-F1
#
_cell.length_a   1.000
_cell.length_b   1.000
_cell.length_c   1.000
_cell.angle_alpha   90.00
_cell.angle_beta   90.00
_cell.angle_gamma   90.00
#
_symmetry.space_group_name_H-M   'P 1'
#
loop_
_entity.id
_entity.type
_entity.pdbx_description
1 polymer ?
#
loop_
_entity_poly.entity_id
_entity_poly.type
_entity_poly.pdbx_seq_one_letter_code
_entity_poly.pdbx_strand_id
1 'polypeptide(L)' 'MAQDNKWDLSDAGTDLNEVFEAAKEDGPQLVFDGEGVFTVSYSARGKKGSAKEFLTSGGPDDT' A
#
# COMPACT_ATOMS: atom_id res chain seq x y z
N MET A 1 -5.99 20.83 -4.39
CA MET A 1 -5.67 20.30 -5.72
C MET A 1 -5.60 18.80 -5.52
N ALA A 2 -6.49 18.02 -6.14
CA ALA A 2 -6.47 16.56 -6.00
C ALA A 2 -5.36 16.05 -6.92
N GLN A 3 -4.32 15.43 -6.38
CA GLN A 3 -3.40 14.66 -7.21
C GLN A 3 -4.17 13.43 -7.69
N ASP A 4 -4.30 13.30 -9.00
CA ASP A 4 -4.85 12.09 -9.59
C ASP A 4 -3.93 10.92 -9.24
N ASN A 5 -4.44 9.89 -8.55
CA ASN A 5 -3.70 8.65 -8.23
C ASN A 5 -3.43 7.77 -9.46
N LYS A 6 -3.17 8.38 -10.63
CA LYS A 6 -3.08 7.74 -11.93
C LYS A 6 -1.78 8.12 -12.61
N TRP A 7 -1.02 7.10 -12.96
CA TRP A 7 0.33 7.19 -13.51
C TRP A 7 0.38 6.45 -14.85
N ASP A 8 1.18 6.92 -15.78
CA ASP A 8 1.46 6.22 -17.05
C ASP A 8 2.91 5.71 -17.03
N LEU A 9 3.11 4.43 -17.36
CA LEU A 9 4.41 3.77 -17.36
C LEU A 9 5.23 4.10 -18.62
N SER A 10 4.54 4.45 -19.72
CA SER A 10 5.15 4.75 -21.03
C SER A 10 5.65 6.19 -21.13
N ASP A 11 5.21 7.09 -20.25
CA ASP A 11 5.85 8.38 -20.01
C ASP A 11 7.20 8.10 -19.31
N ALA A 12 8.16 7.68 -20.12
CA ALA A 12 9.47 7.16 -19.72
C ALA A 12 10.22 8.17 -18.83
N GLY A 13 10.00 8.05 -17.52
CA GLY A 13 10.48 8.99 -16.53
C GLY A 13 9.72 8.92 -15.20
N THR A 14 8.56 8.26 -15.13
CA THR A 14 7.89 7.98 -13.86
C THR A 14 8.81 7.15 -12.97
N ASP A 15 9.53 7.83 -12.07
CA ASP A 15 10.36 7.20 -11.07
C ASP A 15 9.41 6.41 -10.18
N LEU A 16 9.48 5.07 -10.25
CA LEU A 16 8.61 4.19 -9.46
C LEU A 16 8.70 4.50 -7.96
N ASN A 17 9.77 5.15 -7.51
CA ASN A 17 9.89 5.63 -6.14
C ASN A 17 8.85 6.70 -5.80
N GLU A 18 8.54 7.62 -6.72
CA GLU A 18 7.49 8.63 -6.52
C GLU A 18 6.11 7.98 -6.39
N VAL A 19 5.84 6.94 -7.18
CA VAL A 19 4.62 6.12 -7.05
C VAL A 19 4.57 5.44 -5.69
N PHE A 20 5.70 4.94 -5.18
CA PHE A 20 5.76 4.33 -3.84
C PHE A 20 5.61 5.36 -2.71
N GLU A 21 6.08 6.59 -2.88
CA GLU A 21 5.89 7.67 -1.92
C GLU A 21 4.42 8.11 -1.89
N ALA A 22 3.82 8.37 -3.04
CA ALA A 22 2.40 8.65 -3.16
C ALA A 22 1.53 7.51 -2.59
N ALA A 23 1.94 6.25 -2.79
CA ALA A 23 1.24 5.10 -2.21
C ALA A 23 1.26 5.05 -0.68
N LYS A 24 2.29 5.61 -0.04
CA LYS A 24 2.40 5.71 1.43
C LYS A 24 1.57 6.86 2.00
N GLU A 25 1.49 7.98 1.29
CA GLU A 25 0.86 9.21 1.77
C GLU A 25 -0.63 9.29 1.43
N ASP A 26 -0.98 8.99 0.18
CA ASP A 26 -2.32 9.22 -0.40
C ASP A 26 -3.10 7.93 -0.67
N GLY A 27 -2.51 6.78 -0.34
CA GLY A 27 -3.13 5.46 -0.52
C GLY A 27 -2.93 4.88 -1.93
N PRO A 28 -3.71 3.86 -2.34
CA PRO A 28 -3.43 3.08 -3.54
C PRO A 28 -3.30 3.92 -4.82
N GLN A 29 -2.24 3.64 -5.59
CA GLN A 29 -1.91 4.30 -6.86
C GLN A 29 -2.17 3.35 -8.04
N LEU A 30 -2.65 3.88 -9.15
CA LEU A 30 -2.93 3.12 -10.37
C LEU A 30 -1.91 3.47 -11.45
N VAL A 31 -1.21 2.47 -11.99
CA VAL A 31 -0.18 2.65 -13.02
C VAL A 31 -0.61 1.96 -14.30
N PHE A 32 -0.70 2.70 -15.40
CA PHE A 32 -1.15 2.24 -16.70
C PHE A 32 0.05 1.94 -17.59
N ASP A 33 0.07 0.76 -18.22
CA ASP A 33 1.17 0.31 -19.10
C ASP A 33 0.74 0.16 -20.57
N GLY A 34 -0.40 0.77 -20.93
CA GLY A 34 -0.99 0.63 -22.27
C GLY A 34 -1.72 -0.71 -22.51
N GLU A 35 -1.26 -1.83 -21.95
CA GLU A 35 -1.97 -3.13 -21.99
C GLU A 35 -2.90 -3.34 -20.80
N GLY A 36 -2.63 -2.69 -19.67
CA GLY A 36 -3.38 -2.90 -18.44
C GLY A 36 -3.08 -1.87 -17.36
N VAL A 37 -3.59 -2.15 -16.16
CA VAL A 37 -3.43 -1.30 -14.97
C VAL A 37 -2.87 -2.11 -13.80
N PHE A 38 -1.78 -1.62 -13.22
CA PHE A 38 -1.23 -2.09 -11.95
C PHE A 38 -1.83 -1.27 -10.81
N THR A 39 -2.09 -1.91 -9.68
CA THR A 39 -2.45 -1.22 -8.43
C THR A 39 -1.30 -1.35 -7.44
N VAL A 40 -0.76 -0.22 -7.01
CA VAL A 40 0.34 -0.13 -6.05
C VAL A 40 -0.23 0.36 -4.73
N SER A 41 -0.22 -0.50 -3.71
CA SER A 41 -0.71 -0.19 -2.38
C SER A 41 0.40 -0.36 -1.35
N TYR A 42 0.56 0.61 -0.46
CA TYR A 42 1.45 0.48 0.67
C TYR A 42 0.75 -0.21 1.84
N SER A 43 1.25 -1.38 2.22
CA SER A 43 0.89 -2.02 3.47
C SER A 43 2.02 -1.77 4.47
N ALA A 44 1.77 -0.87 5.42
CA ALA A 44 2.67 -0.71 6.56
C ALA A 44 2.83 -2.08 7.22
N ARG A 45 4.07 -2.53 7.39
CA ARG A 45 4.33 -3.64 8.31
C ARG A 45 3.86 -3.14 9.67
N GLY A 46 2.71 -3.64 10.13
CA GLY A 46 2.13 -3.21 11.40
C GLY A 46 3.24 -3.15 12.45
N LYS A 47 3.28 -2.06 13.25
CA LYS A 47 4.15 -1.98 14.44
C LYS A 47 4.14 -3.35 15.01
N LYS A 48 5.29 -4.04 14.97
CA LYS A 48 5.48 -5.43 15.35
C LYS A 48 4.58 -5.68 16.55
N GLY A 49 3.36 -6.16 16.29
CA GLY A 49 2.34 -6.32 17.31
C GLY A 49 3.02 -7.30 18.20
N SER A 50 3.45 -6.83 19.37
CA SER A 50 4.32 -7.63 20.21
C SER A 50 3.54 -8.93 20.37
N ALA A 51 4.15 -10.11 20.19
CA ALA A 51 3.42 -11.37 20.34
C ALA A 51 2.61 -11.40 21.68
N LYS A 52 3.01 -10.55 22.63
CA LYS A 52 2.30 -10.11 23.82
C LYS A 52 0.85 -9.60 23.60
N GLU A 53 0.54 -8.75 22.62
CA GLU A 53 -0.84 -8.26 22.36
C GLU A 53 -1.76 -9.37 21.86
N PHE A 54 -1.22 -10.33 21.08
CA PHE A 54 -1.97 -11.50 20.62
C PHE A 54 -2.22 -12.52 21.75
N LEU A 55 -1.31 -12.64 22.72
CA LEU A 55 -1.48 -13.49 23.91
C LEU A 55 -2.43 -12.89 24.96
N THR A 56 -2.60 -11.56 24.99
CA THR A 56 -3.41 -10.89 26.02
C THR A 56 -4.90 -10.83 25.64
N SER A 57 -5.26 -11.10 24.38
CA SER A 57 -6.64 -11.00 23.90
C SER A 57 -7.51 -12.25 24.11
N GLY A 58 -7.09 -13.14 25.04
CA GLY A 58 -7.89 -14.28 25.47
C GLY A 58 -7.63 -15.53 24.62
N GLY A 59 -7.03 -16.55 25.24
CA GLY A 59 -7.12 -17.92 24.72
C GLY A 59 -8.58 -18.37 24.67
N PRO A 60 -8.90 -19.41 23.86
CA PRO A 60 -10.26 -19.92 23.75
C PRO A 60 -10.80 -20.30 25.12
N ASP A 61 -11.90 -19.66 25.52
CA ASP A 61 -12.77 -20.14 26.59
C ASP A 61 -13.43 -21.42 26.04
N ASP A 62 -12.93 -22.57 26.48
CA ASP A 62 -13.59 -23.86 26.27
C ASP A 62 -14.76 -23.91 27.27
N THR A 63 -15.94 -23.50 26.81
CA THR A 63 -17.23 -23.76 27.47
C THR A 63 -18.19 -24.41 26.49
#